data_AF-B1BWD3-F1
#
_entry.id   AF-B1BWD3-F1
#
_cell.length_a   1.000
_cell.length_b   1.000
_cell.length_c   1.000
_cell.angle_alpha   90.00
_cell.angle_beta   90.00
_cell.angle_gamma   90.00
#
_symmetry.space_group_name_H-M   'P 1'
#
loop_
_entity.id
_entity.type
_entity.pdbx_description
1 polymer ?
#
loop_
_entity_poly.entity_id
_entity_poly.type
_entity_poly.pdbx_seq_one_letter_code
_entity_poly.pdbx_strand_id
1 'polypeptide(L)'
;MALTPEELKEIPESFVKLFQELEEFIIKDMSRRIAKVGGLSESARLQVIKAQEIGISLDVIKKKLKETLDLSEEWLNEIFNNAGIYSIAKENELYKSAGLKELDVLENITLTKIIEATIKQTKGEFYNLTRSLGFAQKINGKIVYKPIAQYYHDAMDLALMQIKTGVIDYNTAIKQAVDRLCESGIRNVDFESGVVNRVDTAVRRAVLTGANQMTQKLTLQGMKEVGCEYVEVTAHVGARNKGIGIMNHASWQGKVYKLNK
;
A
#
# COMPACT_ATOMS: atom_id res chain seq x y z
N MET A 1 -5.64 -15.32 20.64
CA MET A 1 -5.22 -15.89 19.34
C MET A 1 -4.90 -17.35 19.59
N ALA A 2 -5.38 -18.27 18.75
CA ALA A 2 -5.26 -19.71 18.93
C ALA A 2 -3.89 -20.31 18.54
N LEU A 3 -2.97 -19.50 18.00
CA LEU A 3 -1.61 -19.93 17.66
C LEU A 3 -0.70 -19.84 18.87
N THR A 4 0.17 -20.84 19.04
CA THR A 4 1.22 -20.80 20.06
C THR A 4 2.26 -19.72 19.74
N PRO A 5 2.97 -19.19 20.76
CA PRO A 5 4.06 -18.24 20.54
C PRO A 5 5.13 -18.76 19.57
N GLU A 6 5.36 -20.07 19.55
CA GLU A 6 6.30 -20.75 18.64
C GLU A 6 5.79 -20.77 17.20
N GLU A 7 4.51 -21.09 16.96
CA GLU A 7 3.91 -21.05 15.61
C GLU A 7 3.86 -19.62 15.05
N LEU A 8 3.68 -18.62 15.91
CA LEU A 8 3.73 -17.20 15.54
C LEU A 8 5.12 -16.75 15.08
N LYS A 9 6.20 -17.38 15.54
CA LYS A 9 7.57 -17.04 15.11
C LYS A 9 7.86 -17.46 13.67
N GLU A 10 7.20 -18.52 13.18
CA GLU A 10 7.35 -19.02 11.80
C GLU A 10 6.50 -18.24 10.80
N ILE A 11 5.52 -17.46 11.27
CA ILE A 11 4.63 -16.66 10.43
C ILE A 11 5.19 -15.23 10.31
N PRO A 12 5.34 -14.69 9.08
CA PRO A 12 5.79 -13.31 8.90
C PRO A 12 4.87 -12.30 9.60
N GLU A 13 5.46 -11.28 10.24
CA GLU A 13 4.75 -10.24 10.98
C GLU A 13 3.69 -9.52 10.11
N SER A 14 3.95 -9.36 8.81
CA SER A 14 3.00 -8.78 7.84
C SER A 14 1.70 -9.58 7.75
N PHE A 15 1.78 -10.91 7.83
CA PHE A 15 0.61 -11.79 7.81
C PHE A 15 -0.13 -11.76 9.14
N VAL A 16 0.60 -11.67 10.27
CA VAL A 16 0.00 -11.46 11.60
C VAL A 16 -0.81 -10.17 11.63
N LYS A 17 -0.26 -9.06 11.10
CA LYS A 17 -0.96 -7.78 10.97
C LYS A 17 -2.24 -7.89 10.13
N LEU A 18 -2.19 -8.62 9.00
CA LEU A 18 -3.38 -8.87 8.18
C LEU A 18 -4.49 -9.61 8.95
N PHE A 19 -4.11 -10.58 9.81
CA PHE A 19 -5.07 -11.26 10.70
C PHE A 19 -5.63 -10.34 11.78
N GLN A 20 -4.81 -9.45 12.34
CA GLN A 20 -5.27 -8.44 13.31
C GLN A 20 -6.25 -7.44 12.66
N GLU A 21 -5.99 -6.99 11.43
CA GLU A 21 -6.90 -6.13 10.67
C GLU A 21 -8.24 -6.84 10.39
N LEU A 22 -8.21 -8.14 10.05
CA LEU A 22 -9.42 -8.94 9.88
C LEU A 22 -10.20 -9.07 11.19
N GLU A 23 -9.52 -9.30 12.31
CA GLU A 23 -10.13 -9.35 13.64
C GLU A 23 -10.83 -8.02 13.96
N GLU A 24 -10.14 -6.89 13.80
CA GLU A 24 -10.72 -5.56 14.03
C GLU A 24 -11.94 -5.29 13.14
N PHE A 25 -11.87 -5.67 11.87
CA PHE A 25 -13.00 -5.55 10.94
C PHE A 25 -14.22 -6.35 11.42
N ILE A 26 -14.02 -7.61 11.83
CA ILE A 26 -15.10 -8.48 12.30
C ILE A 26 -15.74 -7.90 13.56
N ILE A 27 -14.95 -7.49 14.56
CA ILE A 27 -15.44 -6.88 15.79
C ILE A 27 -16.25 -5.62 15.47
N LYS A 28 -15.71 -4.71 14.65
CA LYS A 28 -16.38 -3.46 14.30
C LYS A 28 -17.72 -3.70 13.58
N ASP A 29 -17.77 -4.67 12.67
CA ASP A 29 -19.01 -4.99 11.97
C ASP A 29 -20.06 -5.61 12.89
N MET A 30 -19.64 -6.51 13.79
CA MET A 30 -20.51 -7.08 14.81
C MET A 30 -21.06 -5.99 15.73
N SER A 31 -20.20 -5.09 16.23
CA SER A 31 -20.61 -3.97 17.07
C SER A 31 -21.68 -3.10 16.39
N ARG A 32 -21.45 -2.73 15.12
CA ARG A 32 -22.40 -1.94 14.33
C ARG A 32 -23.75 -2.64 14.21
N ARG A 33 -23.78 -3.96 13.99
CA ARG A 33 -25.02 -4.74 13.85
C ARG A 33 -25.77 -4.84 15.17
N ILE A 34 -25.06 -5.12 16.26
CA ILE A 34 -25.63 -5.20 17.61
C ILE A 34 -26.25 -3.86 17.99
N ALA A 35 -25.54 -2.74 17.80
CA ALA A 35 -26.06 -1.41 18.09
C ALA A 35 -27.32 -1.06 17.28
N LYS A 36 -27.42 -1.53 16.04
CA LYS A 36 -28.57 -1.25 15.17
C LYS A 36 -29.79 -2.11 15.48
N VAL A 37 -29.60 -3.39 15.82
CA VAL A 37 -30.69 -4.36 16.00
C VAL A 37 -31.08 -4.50 17.48
N GLY A 38 -30.22 -4.10 18.41
CA GLY A 38 -30.41 -4.31 19.84
C GLY A 38 -30.17 -5.76 20.28
N GLY A 39 -29.53 -6.57 19.44
CA GLY A 39 -29.27 -7.98 19.68
C GLY A 39 -28.41 -8.62 18.59
N LEU A 40 -28.12 -9.92 18.73
CA LEU A 40 -27.27 -10.64 17.78
C LEU A 40 -28.10 -11.11 16.58
N SER A 41 -28.09 -10.35 15.49
CA SER A 41 -28.69 -10.77 14.21
C SER A 41 -28.07 -12.08 13.70
N GLU A 42 -28.77 -12.82 12.82
CA GLU A 42 -28.24 -14.05 12.23
C GLU A 42 -26.90 -13.85 11.51
N SER A 43 -26.74 -12.71 10.84
CA SER A 43 -25.46 -12.33 10.21
C SER A 43 -24.34 -12.09 11.21
N ALA A 44 -24.63 -11.51 12.38
CA ALA A 44 -23.65 -11.32 13.44
C ALA A 44 -23.34 -12.65 14.15
N ARG A 45 -24.33 -13.53 14.30
CA ARG A 45 -24.16 -14.90 14.80
C ARG A 45 -23.17 -15.69 13.94
N LEU A 46 -23.34 -15.63 12.61
CA LEU A 46 -22.41 -16.25 11.67
C LEU A 46 -20.99 -15.68 11.80
N GLN A 47 -20.84 -14.37 12.01
CA GLN A 47 -19.52 -13.75 12.22
C GLN A 47 -18.83 -14.25 13.48
N VAL A 48 -19.57 -14.46 14.58
CA VAL A 48 -19.01 -15.06 15.81
C VAL A 48 -18.48 -16.46 15.52
N ILE A 49 -19.28 -17.30 14.84
CA ILE A 49 -18.87 -18.67 14.47
C ILE A 49 -17.62 -18.65 13.58
N LYS A 50 -17.60 -17.80 12.55
CA LYS A 50 -16.44 -17.69 11.64
C LYS A 50 -15.20 -17.12 12.32
N ALA A 51 -15.35 -16.21 13.26
CA ALA A 51 -14.24 -15.69 14.07
C ALA A 51 -13.63 -16.80 14.94
N GLN A 52 -14.46 -17.65 15.55
CA GLN A 52 -14.00 -18.82 16.30
C GLN A 52 -13.32 -19.85 15.39
N GLU A 53 -13.90 -20.13 14.21
CA GLU A 53 -13.29 -20.98 13.19
C GLU A 53 -11.94 -20.45 12.70
N ILE A 54 -11.57 -19.17 12.91
CA ILE A 54 -10.23 -18.64 12.56
C ILE A 54 -9.38 -18.31 13.79
N GLY A 55 -9.80 -18.74 14.98
CA GLY A 55 -8.94 -18.81 16.17
C GLY A 55 -9.06 -17.60 17.08
N ILE A 56 -10.12 -16.81 16.91
CA ILE A 56 -10.50 -15.73 17.82
C ILE A 56 -11.40 -16.36 18.88
N SER A 57 -10.93 -16.41 20.13
CA SER A 57 -11.71 -17.02 21.20
C SER A 57 -12.96 -16.19 21.51
N LEU A 58 -14.00 -16.88 21.99
CA LEU A 58 -15.26 -16.23 22.35
C LEU A 58 -15.08 -15.15 23.42
N ASP A 59 -14.15 -15.36 24.36
CA ASP A 59 -13.84 -14.38 25.41
C ASP A 59 -13.17 -13.13 24.85
N VAL A 60 -12.29 -13.27 23.85
CA VAL A 60 -11.69 -12.12 23.15
C VAL A 60 -12.77 -11.34 22.40
N ILE A 61 -13.68 -12.03 21.70
CA ILE A 61 -14.82 -11.40 21.02
C ILE A 61 -15.67 -10.63 22.03
N LYS A 62 -16.05 -11.27 23.15
CA LYS A 62 -16.88 -10.64 24.18
C LYS A 62 -16.21 -9.41 24.78
N LYS A 63 -14.95 -9.52 25.17
CA LYS A 63 -14.16 -8.42 25.72
C LYS A 63 -14.14 -7.23 24.76
N LYS A 64 -13.82 -7.46 23.48
CA LYS A 64 -13.74 -6.38 22.48
C LYS A 64 -15.10 -5.76 22.17
N LEU A 65 -16.18 -6.54 22.14
CA LEU A 65 -17.54 -6.02 21.96
C LEU A 65 -17.98 -5.15 23.14
N LYS A 66 -17.69 -5.60 24.38
CA LYS A 66 -17.94 -4.86 25.62
C LYS A 66 -17.25 -3.49 25.58
N GLU A 67 -15.96 -3.48 25.26
CA GLU A 67 -15.15 -2.25 25.15
C GLU A 67 -15.66 -1.31 24.03
N THR A 68 -16.12 -1.86 22.90
CA THR A 68 -16.55 -1.05 21.75
C THR A 68 -17.94 -0.44 21.92
N LEU A 69 -18.84 -1.14 22.61
CA LEU A 69 -20.25 -0.75 22.74
C LEU A 69 -20.64 -0.22 24.13
N ASP A 70 -19.70 -0.21 25.08
CA ASP A 70 -19.93 0.16 26.49
C ASP A 70 -21.11 -0.61 27.12
N LEU A 71 -21.16 -1.91 26.85
CA LEU A 71 -22.22 -2.81 27.32
C LEU A 71 -21.83 -3.51 28.62
N SER A 72 -22.84 -3.93 29.39
CA SER A 72 -22.59 -4.84 30.51
C SER A 72 -22.28 -6.26 30.03
N GLU A 73 -21.55 -6.99 30.86
CA GLU A 73 -21.19 -8.37 30.55
C GLU A 73 -22.40 -9.30 30.62
N GLU A 74 -23.33 -9.01 31.53
CA GLU A 74 -24.60 -9.71 31.69
C GLU A 74 -25.45 -9.60 30.42
N TRP A 75 -25.57 -8.39 29.86
CA TRP A 75 -26.34 -8.15 28.63
C TRP A 75 -25.72 -8.88 27.44
N LEU A 76 -24.39 -8.85 27.33
CA LEU A 76 -23.67 -9.54 26.27
C LEU A 76 -23.82 -11.07 26.36
N ASN A 77 -23.77 -11.62 27.58
CA ASN A 77 -24.02 -13.03 27.81
C ASN A 77 -25.47 -13.41 27.48
N GLU A 78 -26.44 -12.57 27.80
CA GLU A 78 -27.84 -12.78 27.47
C GLU A 78 -28.07 -12.84 25.95
N ILE A 79 -27.59 -11.85 25.19
CA ILE A 79 -27.80 -11.85 23.73
C ILE A 79 -27.05 -13.00 23.03
N PHE A 80 -25.90 -13.44 23.53
CA PHE A 80 -25.17 -14.60 23.00
C PHE A 80 -25.87 -15.93 23.36
N ASN A 81 -26.44 -16.04 24.56
CA ASN A 81 -27.26 -17.18 24.99
C ASN A 81 -28.54 -17.28 24.15
N ASN A 82 -29.27 -16.18 23.98
CA ASN A 82 -30.50 -16.12 23.18
C ASN A 82 -30.24 -16.46 21.71
N ALA A 83 -29.06 -16.11 21.19
CA ALA A 83 -28.64 -16.47 19.83
C ALA A 83 -28.04 -17.89 19.72
N GLY A 84 -28.02 -18.68 20.79
CA GLY A 84 -27.54 -20.06 20.78
C GLY A 84 -26.05 -20.20 20.51
N ILE A 85 -25.22 -19.16 20.73
CA ILE A 85 -23.76 -19.24 20.52
C ILE A 85 -23.13 -20.30 21.43
N TYR A 86 -23.64 -20.44 22.65
CA TYR A 86 -23.18 -21.44 23.60
C TYR A 86 -23.74 -22.85 23.34
N SER A 87 -24.56 -23.06 22.29
CA SER A 87 -25.10 -24.40 21.98
C SER A 87 -24.00 -25.40 21.64
N ILE A 88 -22.85 -24.93 21.12
CA ILE A 88 -21.68 -25.78 20.84
C ILE A 88 -21.10 -26.38 22.14
N ALA A 89 -21.14 -25.66 23.26
CA ALA A 89 -20.71 -26.19 24.56
C ALA A 89 -21.68 -27.26 25.09
N LYS A 90 -23.00 -27.05 24.89
CA LYS A 90 -24.05 -28.04 25.19
C LYS A 90 -24.00 -29.26 24.27
N GLU A 91 -23.66 -29.06 23.00
CA GLU A 91 -23.39 -30.14 22.05
C GLU A 91 -22.15 -30.93 22.48
N ASN A 92 -21.08 -30.28 22.93
CA ASN A 92 -19.90 -31.00 23.44
C ASN A 92 -20.22 -31.85 24.68
N GLU A 93 -21.13 -31.43 25.57
CA GLU A 93 -21.63 -32.29 26.66
C GLU A 93 -22.39 -33.53 26.14
N LEU A 94 -23.19 -33.38 25.08
CA LEU A 94 -23.88 -34.49 24.41
C LEU A 94 -22.90 -35.43 23.69
N TYR A 95 -21.87 -34.90 23.02
CA TYR A 95 -20.82 -35.70 22.37
C TYR A 95 -20.02 -36.50 23.42
N LYS A 96 -19.67 -35.86 24.54
CA LYS A 96 -18.97 -36.48 25.67
C LYS A 96 -19.78 -37.61 26.30
N SER A 97 -21.09 -37.40 26.52
CA SER A 97 -21.99 -38.44 27.03
C SER A 97 -22.22 -39.59 26.03
N ALA A 98 -22.04 -39.34 24.73
CA ALA A 98 -22.09 -40.35 23.67
C ALA A 98 -20.73 -41.03 23.37
N GLY A 99 -19.65 -40.67 24.10
CA GLY A 99 -18.31 -41.19 23.87
C GLY A 99 -17.64 -40.71 22.57
N LEU A 100 -18.18 -39.66 21.95
CA LEU A 100 -17.65 -39.03 20.73
C LEU A 100 -16.61 -37.96 21.07
N LYS A 101 -15.64 -37.73 20.18
CA LYS A 101 -14.64 -36.65 20.33
C LYS A 101 -15.40 -35.31 20.36
N GLU A 102 -15.15 -34.50 21.39
CA GLU A 102 -15.69 -33.14 21.50
C GLU A 102 -15.36 -32.35 20.22
N LEU A 103 -16.26 -31.47 19.78
CA LEU A 103 -15.95 -30.48 18.74
C LEU A 103 -14.92 -29.52 19.34
N ASP A 104 -13.66 -29.78 19.02
CA ASP A 104 -12.56 -28.98 19.47
C ASP A 104 -12.50 -27.71 18.61
N VAL A 105 -13.13 -26.65 19.10
CA VAL A 105 -13.06 -25.31 18.49
C VAL A 105 -11.64 -24.73 18.61
N LEU A 106 -10.76 -25.33 19.42
CA LEU A 106 -9.37 -24.89 19.64
C LEU A 106 -8.38 -25.59 18.70
N GLU A 107 -8.64 -26.82 18.23
CA GLU A 107 -7.94 -27.41 17.08
C GLU A 107 -8.42 -26.73 15.80
N ASN A 108 -7.83 -25.57 15.51
CA ASN A 108 -8.29 -24.76 14.41
C ASN A 108 -7.83 -25.32 13.04
N ILE A 109 -8.52 -26.37 12.61
CA ILE A 109 -8.37 -27.01 11.31
C ILE A 109 -8.53 -25.98 10.18
N THR A 110 -9.39 -24.99 10.33
CA THR A 110 -9.68 -24.00 9.29
C THR A 110 -8.55 -23.00 9.13
N LEU A 111 -8.05 -22.39 10.22
CA LEU A 111 -6.88 -21.51 10.22
C LEU A 111 -5.63 -22.24 9.73
N THR A 112 -5.41 -23.46 10.20
CA THR A 112 -4.29 -24.30 9.74
C THR A 112 -4.37 -24.53 8.24
N LYS A 113 -5.55 -24.90 7.71
CA LYS A 113 -5.78 -25.02 6.27
C LYS A 113 -5.56 -23.71 5.50
N ILE A 114 -5.97 -22.57 6.07
CA ILE A 114 -5.74 -21.24 5.47
C ILE A 114 -4.24 -20.93 5.40
N ILE A 115 -3.48 -21.21 6.47
CA ILE A 115 -2.03 -21.02 6.52
C ILE A 115 -1.34 -21.94 5.50
N GLU A 116 -1.68 -23.23 5.48
CA GLU A 116 -1.13 -24.19 4.51
C GLU A 116 -1.43 -23.78 3.06
N ALA A 117 -2.68 -23.37 2.78
CA ALA A 117 -3.07 -22.87 1.47
C ALA A 117 -2.29 -21.60 1.12
N THR A 118 -2.07 -20.70 2.07
CA THR A 118 -1.28 -19.48 1.90
C THR A 118 0.17 -19.82 1.56
N ILE A 119 0.80 -20.75 2.29
CA ILE A 119 2.17 -21.20 2.02
C ILE A 119 2.28 -21.75 0.60
N LYS A 120 1.35 -22.63 0.19
CA LYS A 120 1.33 -23.22 -1.16
C LYS A 120 1.11 -22.16 -2.25
N GLN A 121 0.16 -21.27 -2.05
CA GLN A 121 -0.24 -20.23 -3.01
C GLN A 121 0.88 -19.20 -3.21
N THR A 122 1.50 -18.75 -2.13
CA THR A 122 2.55 -17.71 -2.11
C THR A 122 3.96 -18.26 -2.22
N LYS A 123 4.12 -19.60 -2.27
CA LYS A 123 5.43 -20.28 -2.19
C LYS A 123 6.23 -19.88 -0.95
N GLY A 124 5.53 -19.69 0.17
CA GLY A 124 6.12 -19.31 1.45
C GLY A 124 6.40 -17.81 1.63
N GLU A 125 6.02 -16.94 0.68
CA GLU A 125 6.24 -15.49 0.81
C GLU A 125 5.23 -14.79 1.74
N PHE A 126 4.06 -15.39 1.99
CA PHE A 126 2.95 -14.81 2.78
C PHE A 126 2.55 -13.38 2.34
N TYR A 127 2.81 -13.06 1.08
CA TYR A 127 2.50 -11.79 0.44
C TYR A 127 1.85 -12.04 -0.91
N ASN A 128 1.02 -11.09 -1.36
CA ASN A 128 0.28 -11.20 -2.62
C ASN A 128 -0.48 -12.54 -2.74
N LEU A 129 -1.32 -12.83 -1.73
CA LEU A 129 -2.06 -14.10 -1.64
C LEU A 129 -2.91 -14.38 -2.89
N THR A 130 -3.39 -13.32 -3.55
CA THR A 130 -4.16 -13.40 -4.79
C THR A 130 -3.31 -13.68 -6.03
N ARG A 131 -1.98 -13.64 -5.91
CA ARG A 131 -1.01 -13.78 -7.01
C ARG A 131 -1.24 -12.76 -8.12
N SER A 132 -1.71 -11.57 -7.73
CA SER A 132 -1.92 -10.46 -8.65
C SER A 132 -0.60 -10.06 -9.31
N LEU A 133 -0.64 -9.72 -10.59
CA LEU A 133 0.49 -9.12 -11.32
C LEU A 133 0.34 -7.59 -11.44
N GLY A 134 -0.61 -6.99 -10.71
CA GLY A 134 -0.78 -5.54 -10.64
C GLY A 134 0.50 -4.87 -10.16
N PHE A 135 0.93 -3.82 -10.86
CA PHE A 135 2.17 -3.08 -10.58
C PHE A 135 3.45 -3.94 -10.56
N ALA A 136 3.45 -5.07 -11.26
CA ALA A 136 4.61 -5.94 -11.38
C ALA A 136 5.45 -5.58 -12.62
N GLN A 137 6.77 -5.63 -12.50
CA GLN A 137 7.71 -5.44 -13.59
C GLN A 137 8.46 -6.74 -13.89
N LYS A 138 8.68 -7.03 -15.18
CA LYS A 138 9.58 -8.11 -15.60
C LYS A 138 11.00 -7.58 -15.75
N ILE A 139 11.89 -7.95 -14.83
CA ILE A 139 13.32 -7.60 -14.86
C ILE A 139 14.11 -8.89 -15.04
N ASN A 140 14.88 -9.01 -16.14
CA ASN A 140 15.68 -10.20 -16.45
C ASN A 140 14.89 -11.52 -16.37
N GLY A 141 13.66 -11.51 -16.86
CA GLY A 141 12.77 -12.68 -16.82
C GLY A 141 12.05 -12.93 -15.49
N LYS A 142 12.42 -12.23 -14.41
CA LYS A 142 11.80 -12.35 -13.08
C LYS A 142 10.73 -11.29 -12.87
N ILE A 143 9.66 -11.66 -12.18
CA ILE A 143 8.59 -10.74 -11.77
C ILE A 143 9.03 -10.06 -10.47
N VAL A 144 9.04 -8.74 -10.46
CA VAL A 144 9.41 -7.91 -9.30
C VAL A 144 8.29 -6.91 -9.04
N TYR A 145 7.85 -6.83 -7.79
CA TYR A 145 6.86 -5.84 -7.35
C TYR A 145 7.57 -4.63 -6.74
N LYS A 146 7.10 -3.43 -7.03
CA LYS A 146 7.68 -2.19 -6.50
C LYS A 146 6.59 -1.31 -5.90
N PRO A 147 6.88 -0.57 -4.81
CA PRO A 147 6.03 0.52 -4.38
C PRO A 147 5.79 1.49 -5.53
N ILE A 148 4.55 1.96 -5.69
CA ILE A 148 4.13 2.77 -6.84
C ILE A 148 4.97 4.04 -7.03
N ALA A 149 5.37 4.68 -5.93
CA ALA A 149 6.25 5.85 -5.95
C ALA A 149 7.65 5.51 -6.49
N GLN A 150 8.22 4.38 -6.05
CA GLN A 150 9.52 3.92 -6.58
C GLN A 150 9.41 3.59 -8.07
N TYR A 151 8.31 2.97 -8.49
CA TYR A 151 8.08 2.65 -9.90
C TYR A 151 8.01 3.92 -10.77
N TYR A 152 7.37 4.98 -10.26
CA TYR A 152 7.36 6.30 -10.89
C TYR A 152 8.76 6.93 -10.95
N HIS A 153 9.50 6.98 -9.84
CA HIS A 153 10.85 7.55 -9.80
C HIS A 153 11.83 6.83 -10.73
N ASP A 154 11.82 5.49 -10.75
CA ASP A 154 12.67 4.69 -11.64
C ASP A 154 12.43 5.01 -13.12
N ALA A 155 11.18 5.32 -13.50
CA ALA A 155 10.87 5.72 -14.86
C ALA A 155 11.42 7.11 -15.17
N MET A 156 11.39 8.04 -14.21
CA MET A 156 11.91 9.40 -14.38
C MET A 156 13.43 9.41 -14.43
N ASP A 157 14.08 8.67 -13.55
CA ASP A 157 15.54 8.56 -13.48
C ASP A 157 16.10 7.92 -14.75
N LEU A 158 15.47 6.87 -15.26
CA LEU A 158 15.86 6.26 -16.53
C LEU A 158 15.71 7.24 -17.69
N ALA A 159 14.56 7.92 -17.80
CA ALA A 159 14.33 8.90 -18.86
C ALA A 159 15.33 10.06 -18.79
N LEU A 160 15.63 10.56 -17.59
CA LEU A 160 16.63 11.58 -17.35
C LEU A 160 18.01 11.11 -17.83
N MET A 161 18.44 9.91 -17.43
CA MET A 161 19.74 9.37 -17.83
C MET A 161 19.82 9.16 -19.33
N GLN A 162 18.78 8.62 -19.96
CA GLN A 162 18.67 8.43 -21.40
C GLN A 162 18.87 9.74 -22.19
N ILE A 163 18.27 10.83 -21.71
CA ILE A 163 18.45 12.17 -22.29
C ILE A 163 19.87 12.68 -22.05
N LYS A 164 20.40 12.49 -20.84
CA LYS A 164 21.69 13.07 -20.44
C LYS A 164 22.88 12.41 -21.09
N THR A 165 22.81 11.11 -21.34
CA THR A 165 23.83 10.40 -22.12
C THR A 165 23.70 10.66 -23.61
N GLY A 166 22.61 11.29 -24.06
CA GLY A 166 22.33 11.54 -25.48
C GLY A 166 21.99 10.28 -26.27
N VAL A 167 21.68 9.16 -25.60
CA VAL A 167 21.36 7.89 -26.29
C VAL A 167 20.02 7.97 -27.03
N ILE A 168 19.08 8.78 -26.53
CA ILE A 168 17.80 9.09 -27.19
C ILE A 168 17.35 10.52 -26.88
N ASP A 169 16.42 11.05 -27.69
CA ASP A 169 15.86 12.39 -27.53
C ASP A 169 14.77 12.47 -26.44
N TYR A 170 14.44 13.70 -26.04
CA TYR A 170 13.45 14.00 -24.99
C TYR A 170 12.09 13.38 -25.26
N ASN A 171 11.56 13.48 -26.49
CA ASN A 171 10.21 13.01 -26.77
C ASN A 171 10.16 11.49 -26.73
N THR A 172 11.19 10.81 -27.25
CA THR A 172 11.30 9.35 -27.17
C THR A 172 11.41 8.88 -25.72
N ALA A 173 12.28 9.49 -24.90
CA ALA A 173 12.45 9.13 -23.49
C ALA A 173 11.17 9.35 -22.67
N ILE A 174 10.50 10.50 -22.86
CA ILE A 174 9.22 10.81 -22.20
C ILE A 174 8.15 9.82 -22.61
N LYS A 175 8.02 9.52 -23.91
CA LYS A 175 7.04 8.55 -24.40
C LYS A 175 7.27 7.17 -23.78
N GLN A 176 8.51 6.66 -23.79
CA GLN A 176 8.84 5.37 -23.18
C GLN A 176 8.52 5.32 -21.68
N ALA A 177 8.81 6.40 -20.94
CA ALA A 177 8.47 6.48 -19.52
C ALA A 177 6.95 6.50 -19.29
N VAL A 178 6.19 7.23 -20.11
CA VAL A 178 4.71 7.24 -20.05
C VAL A 178 4.14 5.87 -20.37
N ASP A 179 4.59 5.23 -21.45
CA ASP A 179 4.13 3.90 -21.86
C ASP A 179 4.38 2.88 -20.74
N ARG A 180 5.59 2.86 -20.16
CA ARG A 180 5.96 2.00 -19.02
C ARG A 180 5.03 2.16 -17.81
N LEU A 181 4.63 3.40 -17.49
CA LEU A 181 3.75 3.68 -16.34
C LEU A 181 2.29 3.29 -16.66
N CYS A 182 1.83 3.58 -17.86
CA CYS A 182 0.49 3.27 -18.34
C CYS A 182 0.24 1.76 -18.45
N GLU A 183 1.22 0.97 -18.89
CA GLU A 183 1.15 -0.50 -18.94
C GLU A 183 0.90 -1.12 -17.55
N SER A 184 1.34 -0.44 -16.49
CA SER A 184 1.08 -0.84 -15.09
C SER A 184 -0.19 -0.22 -14.50
N GLY A 185 -0.98 0.48 -15.31
CA GLY A 185 -2.25 1.10 -14.90
C GLY A 185 -2.14 2.48 -14.24
N ILE A 186 -0.95 3.07 -14.17
CA ILE A 186 -0.77 4.41 -13.60
C ILE A 186 -1.27 5.45 -14.61
N ARG A 187 -2.40 6.09 -14.28
CA ARG A 187 -3.01 7.14 -15.13
C ARG A 187 -2.80 8.55 -14.59
N ASN A 188 -2.70 8.69 -13.27
CA ASN A 188 -2.55 9.96 -12.59
C ASN A 188 -1.44 9.85 -11.53
N VAL A 189 -0.79 10.97 -11.27
CA VAL A 189 0.17 11.15 -10.18
C VAL A 189 -0.42 12.17 -9.22
N ASP A 190 -0.61 11.75 -7.98
CA ASP A 190 -1.01 12.60 -6.87
C ASP A 190 0.24 13.14 -6.19
N PHE A 191 0.30 14.46 -6.00
CA PHE A 191 1.44 15.14 -5.39
C PHE A 191 1.06 15.60 -3.98
N GLU A 192 2.05 15.68 -3.08
CA GLU A 192 1.84 16.13 -1.69
C GLU A 192 1.13 17.51 -1.59
N SER A 193 1.28 18.36 -2.61
CA SER A 193 0.56 19.63 -2.72
C SER A 193 -0.96 19.51 -2.93
N GLY A 194 -1.50 18.30 -3.07
CA GLY A 194 -2.90 18.01 -3.39
C GLY A 194 -3.26 18.21 -4.87
N VAL A 195 -2.28 18.55 -5.71
CA VAL A 195 -2.49 18.67 -7.16
C VAL A 195 -2.38 17.29 -7.79
N VAL A 196 -3.39 16.91 -8.58
CA VAL A 196 -3.37 15.68 -9.37
C VAL A 196 -3.07 16.00 -10.83
N ASN A 197 -2.11 15.30 -11.43
CA ASN A 197 -1.85 15.43 -12.87
C ASN A 197 -1.99 14.08 -13.58
N ARG A 198 -2.38 14.12 -14.86
CA ARG A 198 -2.25 12.96 -15.72
C ARG A 198 -0.78 12.58 -15.86
N VAL A 199 -0.54 11.28 -16.00
CA VAL A 199 0.81 10.70 -15.98
C VAL A 199 1.72 11.35 -17.02
N ASP A 200 1.25 11.57 -18.25
CA ASP A 200 1.99 12.25 -19.31
C ASP A 200 2.49 13.65 -18.93
N THR A 201 1.62 14.43 -18.28
CA THR A 201 1.91 15.78 -17.80
C THR A 201 2.93 15.74 -16.65
N ALA A 202 2.73 14.81 -15.71
CA ALA A 202 3.64 14.62 -14.59
C ALA A 202 5.05 14.20 -15.07
N VAL A 203 5.13 13.21 -15.96
CA VAL A 203 6.39 12.74 -16.56
C VAL A 203 7.10 13.86 -17.30
N ARG A 204 6.41 14.52 -18.24
CA ARG A 204 7.03 15.57 -19.04
C ARG A 204 7.59 16.69 -18.18
N ARG A 205 6.83 17.15 -17.17
CA ARG A 205 7.28 18.20 -16.25
C ARG A 205 8.51 17.76 -15.45
N ALA A 206 8.47 16.57 -14.85
CA ALA A 206 9.56 16.05 -14.04
C ALA A 206 10.83 15.89 -14.86
N VAL A 207 10.75 15.24 -16.02
CA VAL A 207 11.90 14.97 -16.90
C VAL A 207 12.51 16.26 -17.44
N LEU A 208 11.72 17.21 -17.95
CA LEU A 208 12.25 18.48 -18.45
C LEU A 208 12.91 19.31 -17.34
N THR A 209 12.27 19.37 -16.17
CA THR A 209 12.79 20.12 -15.03
C THR A 209 14.09 19.49 -14.51
N GLY A 210 14.09 18.17 -14.29
CA GLY A 210 15.27 17.44 -13.82
C GLY A 210 16.42 17.51 -14.83
N ALA A 211 16.13 17.41 -16.13
CA ALA A 211 17.15 17.54 -17.17
C ALA A 211 17.78 18.93 -17.16
N ASN A 212 16.99 20.00 -17.07
CA ASN A 212 17.52 21.36 -17.02
C ASN A 212 18.37 21.59 -15.76
N GLN A 213 17.88 21.16 -14.60
CA GLN A 213 18.61 21.27 -13.34
C GLN A 213 19.93 20.50 -13.36
N MET A 214 19.94 19.28 -13.89
CA MET A 214 21.16 18.47 -13.97
C MET A 214 22.17 19.06 -14.98
N THR A 215 21.72 19.59 -16.13
CA THR A 215 22.61 20.34 -17.04
C THR A 215 23.23 21.53 -16.33
N GLN A 216 22.44 22.31 -15.57
CA GLN A 216 22.97 23.43 -14.80
C GLN A 216 24.07 22.97 -13.82
N LYS A 217 23.87 21.86 -13.11
CA LYS A 217 24.89 21.30 -12.20
C LYS A 217 26.16 20.88 -12.94
N LEU A 218 26.02 20.22 -14.10
CA LEU A 218 27.17 19.84 -14.94
C LEU A 218 27.92 21.07 -15.45
N THR A 219 27.22 22.12 -15.89
CA THR A 219 27.85 23.39 -16.29
C THR A 219 28.63 24.00 -15.13
N LEU A 220 28.04 24.09 -13.93
CA LEU A 220 28.72 24.62 -12.75
C LEU A 220 29.95 23.80 -12.37
N GLN A 221 29.88 22.47 -12.51
CA GLN A 221 31.03 21.59 -12.29
C GLN A 221 32.13 21.85 -13.32
N GLY A 222 31.80 21.86 -14.62
CA GLY A 222 32.78 22.14 -15.68
C GLY A 222 33.42 23.52 -15.55
N MET A 223 32.65 24.54 -15.16
CA MET A 223 33.19 25.87 -14.84
C MET A 223 34.24 25.83 -13.74
N LYS A 224 33.97 25.08 -12.65
CA LYS A 224 34.93 24.90 -11.55
C LYS A 224 36.21 24.21 -12.05
N GLU A 225 36.08 23.21 -12.91
CA GLU A 225 37.21 22.45 -13.46
C GLU A 225 38.12 23.31 -14.34
N VAL A 226 37.56 24.20 -15.17
CA VAL A 226 38.33 25.05 -16.09
C VAL A 226 38.61 26.46 -15.58
N GLY A 227 38.20 26.78 -14.34
CA GLY A 227 38.34 28.12 -13.76
C GLY A 227 37.50 29.20 -14.45
N CYS A 228 36.41 28.84 -15.11
CA CYS A 228 35.52 29.80 -15.76
C CYS A 228 34.63 30.50 -14.72
N GLU A 229 34.48 31.82 -14.84
CA GLU A 229 33.65 32.64 -13.94
C GLU A 229 32.36 33.16 -14.61
N TYR A 230 32.22 32.96 -15.93
CA TYR A 230 31.15 33.54 -16.73
C TYR A 230 30.24 32.46 -17.33
N VAL A 231 28.94 32.74 -17.38
CA VAL A 231 27.93 31.91 -18.08
C VAL A 231 27.13 32.76 -19.04
N GLU A 232 26.75 32.16 -20.16
CA GLU A 232 25.72 32.71 -21.03
C GLU A 232 24.36 32.10 -20.65
N VAL A 233 23.35 32.95 -20.51
CA VAL A 233 21.97 32.49 -20.39
C VAL A 233 21.38 32.35 -21.79
N THR A 234 20.97 31.14 -22.17
CA THR A 234 20.32 30.88 -23.45
C THR A 234 19.04 31.69 -23.63
N ALA A 235 18.81 32.24 -24.83
CA ALA A 235 17.59 32.95 -25.18
C ALA A 235 16.58 32.07 -25.92
N HIS A 236 15.29 32.30 -25.66
CA HIS A 236 14.20 31.65 -26.35
C HIS A 236 13.04 32.61 -26.63
N VAL A 237 12.26 32.26 -27.66
CA VAL A 237 10.99 32.90 -27.99
C VAL A 237 9.95 32.60 -26.89
N GLY A 238 9.12 33.58 -26.56
CA GLY A 238 8.06 33.45 -25.54
C GLY A 238 8.52 33.66 -24.10
N ALA A 239 9.71 34.20 -23.87
CA ALA A 239 10.16 34.60 -22.55
C ALA A 239 9.19 35.62 -21.91
N ARG A 240 8.89 35.42 -20.62
CA ARG A 240 8.08 36.40 -19.86
C ARG A 240 8.78 37.76 -19.88
N ASN A 241 8.04 38.80 -20.26
CA ASN A 241 8.58 40.15 -20.52
C ASN A 241 7.95 41.24 -19.64
N LYS A 242 7.18 40.88 -18.62
CA LYS A 242 6.50 41.82 -17.71
C LYS A 242 6.87 41.53 -16.25
N GLY A 243 7.08 42.57 -15.45
CA GLY A 243 7.45 42.45 -14.03
C GLY A 243 8.96 42.47 -13.78
N ILE A 244 9.40 41.89 -12.65
CA ILE A 244 10.79 41.94 -12.17
C ILE A 244 11.26 40.51 -11.81
N GLY A 245 12.57 40.27 -11.93
CA GLY A 245 13.19 39.01 -11.56
C GLY A 245 12.73 37.83 -12.43
N ILE A 246 12.22 36.77 -11.80
CA ILE A 246 11.72 35.59 -12.52
C ILE A 246 10.55 35.92 -13.45
N MET A 247 9.78 36.98 -13.16
CA MET A 247 8.63 37.38 -13.98
C MET A 247 9.06 38.06 -15.30
N ASN A 248 10.29 38.57 -15.39
CA ASN A 248 10.82 39.22 -16.60
C ASN A 248 12.09 38.53 -17.10
N HIS A 249 11.95 37.28 -17.51
CA HIS A 249 13.01 36.48 -18.14
C HIS A 249 13.63 37.15 -19.36
N ALA A 250 12.82 37.85 -20.17
CA ALA A 250 13.28 38.53 -21.38
C ALA A 250 14.39 39.56 -21.10
N SER A 251 14.39 40.18 -19.92
CA SER A 251 15.41 41.16 -19.54
C SER A 251 16.80 40.57 -19.31
N TRP A 252 16.91 39.26 -19.08
CA TRP A 252 18.18 38.62 -18.71
C TRP A 252 18.58 37.41 -19.57
N GLN A 253 17.73 36.91 -20.45
CA GLN A 253 18.14 35.90 -21.44
C GLN A 253 19.05 36.50 -22.53
N GLY A 254 19.91 35.68 -23.13
CA GLY A 254 20.84 36.07 -24.21
C GLY A 254 21.99 36.96 -23.74
N LYS A 255 22.28 36.96 -22.43
CA LYS A 255 23.31 37.80 -21.81
C LYS A 255 24.31 36.94 -21.06
N VAL A 256 25.50 37.51 -20.88
CA VAL A 256 26.61 36.89 -20.13
C VAL A 256 26.63 37.44 -18.70
N TYR A 257 26.80 36.55 -17.73
CA TYR A 257 26.83 36.87 -16.31
C TYR A 257 28.07 36.29 -15.65
N LYS A 258 28.66 37.05 -14.74
CA LYS A 258 29.64 36.52 -13.79
C LYS A 258 28.90 35.82 -12.64
N LEU A 259 29.25 34.58 -12.34
CA LEU A 259 28.73 33.88 -11.16
C LEU A 259 29.52 34.33 -9.93
N ASN A 260 28.84 35.02 -9.01
CA ASN A 260 29.41 35.29 -7.69
C ASN A 260 29.28 34.02 -6.84
N LYS A 261 30.41 33.53 -6.31
CA LYS A 261 30.46 32.38 -5.39
C LYS A 261 29.92 32.73 -4.01
#